data_AF-A0A699XR98-F1
#
_entry.id   AF-A0A699XR98-F1
#
_cell.length_a   1.000
_cell.length_b   1.000
_cell.length_c   1.000
_cell.angle_alpha   90.00
_cell.angle_beta   90.00
_cell.angle_gamma   90.00
#
_symmetry.space_group_name_H-M   'P 1'
#
loop_
_entity.id
_entity.type
_entity.pdbx_description
1 polymer ?
#
loop_
_entity_poly.entity_id
_entity_poly.type
_entity_poly.pdbx_seq_one_letter_code
_entity_poly.pdbx_strand_id
1 'polypeptide(L)'
;CALCEAVLLRLDLKTHINNVCPKHVISCQGAIVGCKFRSERADVTQHEVACAMATMAPHFREQQARLERHEARMEPLARKVG
;
A
#
# COMPACT_ATOMS: atom_id res chain seq x y z
N CYS A 1 -20.55 10.47 0.43
CA CYS A 1 -19.10 10.55 0.68
C CYS A 1 -18.73 12.03 0.59
N ALA A 2 -18.02 12.60 1.57
CA ALA A 2 -17.73 14.03 1.56
C ALA A 2 -16.68 14.44 0.50
N LEU A 3 -15.92 13.47 -0.04
CA LEU A 3 -14.88 13.73 -1.02
C LEU A 3 -15.43 13.71 -2.46
N CYS A 4 -16.18 12.65 -2.81
CA CYS A 4 -16.67 12.41 -4.17
C CYS A 4 -18.20 12.44 -4.32
N GLU A 5 -18.92 12.90 -3.29
CA GLU A 5 -20.38 13.09 -3.30
C GLU A 5 -21.22 11.80 -3.48
N ALA A 6 -20.60 10.62 -3.61
CA ALA A 6 -21.30 9.34 -3.75
C ALA A 6 -22.25 9.06 -2.56
N VAL A 7 -23.49 8.67 -2.85
CA VAL A 7 -24.46 8.23 -1.84
C VAL A 7 -24.17 6.78 -1.49
N LEU A 8 -23.93 6.52 -0.20
CA LEU A 8 -23.47 5.23 0.31
C LEU A 8 -24.16 4.93 1.64
N LEU A 9 -24.29 3.66 2.01
CA LEU A 9 -24.65 3.31 3.37
C LEU A 9 -23.56 3.78 4.34
N ARG A 10 -23.97 4.20 5.53
CA ARG A 10 -23.03 4.66 6.57
C ARG A 10 -21.99 3.61 6.93
N LEU A 11 -22.37 2.33 6.91
CA LEU A 11 -21.47 1.19 7.16
C LEU A 11 -20.37 1.08 6.08
N ASP A 12 -20.70 1.41 4.84
CA ASP A 12 -19.78 1.27 3.70
C ASP A 12 -18.84 2.46 3.52
N LEU A 13 -19.14 3.60 4.15
CA LEU A 13 -18.40 4.85 3.96
C LEU A 13 -16.90 4.69 4.23
N LYS A 14 -16.51 3.97 5.29
CA LYS A 14 -15.10 3.75 5.65
C LYS A 14 -14.39 2.93 4.58
N THR A 15 -15.00 1.81 4.17
CA THR A 15 -14.46 0.93 3.13
C THR A 15 -14.36 1.68 1.80
N HIS A 16 -15.36 2.48 1.46
CA HIS A 16 -15.34 3.32 0.28
C HIS A 16 -14.18 4.32 0.31
N ILE A 17 -14.01 5.11 1.37
CA ILE A 17 -12.91 6.09 1.46
C ILE A 17 -11.55 5.40 1.28
N ASN A 18 -11.34 4.31 2.01
CA ASN A 18 -10.04 3.64 2.06
C ASN A 18 -9.67 2.91 0.75
N ASN A 19 -10.66 2.36 0.04
CA ASN A 19 -10.38 1.41 -1.05
C ASN A 19 -10.92 1.84 -2.42
N VAL A 20 -11.93 2.70 -2.47
CA VAL A 20 -12.72 2.94 -3.70
C VAL A 20 -12.73 4.41 -4.10
N CYS A 21 -12.79 5.33 -3.16
CA CYS A 21 -13.03 6.75 -3.43
C CYS A 21 -11.93 7.32 -4.35
N PRO A 22 -12.28 7.84 -5.54
CA PRO A 22 -11.30 8.36 -6.50
C PRO A 22 -10.61 9.64 -6.01
N LYS A 23 -11.31 10.43 -5.19
CA LYS A 23 -10.83 11.70 -4.62
C LYS A 23 -10.11 11.52 -3.27
N HIS A 24 -9.95 10.29 -2.79
CA HIS A 24 -9.17 10.05 -1.57
C HIS A 24 -7.68 10.16 -1.88
N VAL A 25 -6.97 11.02 -1.15
CA VAL A 25 -5.53 11.23 -1.34
C VAL A 25 -4.75 10.04 -0.82
N ILE A 26 -4.02 9.37 -1.71
CA ILE A 26 -3.20 8.18 -1.40
C ILE A 26 -1.78 8.39 -1.92
N SER A 27 -0.84 7.60 -1.39
CA SER A 27 0.51 7.49 -1.93
C SER A 27 0.55 6.44 -3.04
N CYS A 28 1.44 6.62 -4.01
CA CYS A 28 1.74 5.61 -5.02
C CYS A 28 2.16 4.27 -4.38
N GLN A 29 1.76 3.14 -4.98
CA GLN A 29 2.19 1.80 -4.56
C GLN A 29 3.72 1.64 -4.51
N GLY A 30 4.45 2.40 -5.33
CA GLY A 30 5.91 2.48 -5.35
C GLY A 30 6.54 3.13 -4.11
N ALA A 31 5.77 3.62 -3.15
CA ALA A 31 6.29 4.24 -1.92
C ALA A 31 7.20 3.30 -1.12
N ILE A 32 6.96 1.98 -1.17
CA ILE A 32 7.85 0.97 -0.54
C ILE A 32 9.25 0.95 -1.13
N VAL A 33 9.39 1.32 -2.42
CA VAL A 33 10.69 1.39 -3.11
C VAL A 33 11.30 2.79 -2.98
N GLY A 34 10.46 3.83 -2.80
CA GLY A 34 10.90 5.21 -2.61
C GLY A 34 10.11 6.25 -3.40
N CYS A 35 9.02 5.89 -4.08
CA CYS A 35 8.21 6.86 -4.81
C CYS A 35 7.55 7.83 -3.83
N LYS A 36 7.73 9.13 -4.08
CA LYS A 36 7.15 10.21 -3.24
C LYS A 36 5.84 10.77 -3.80
N PHE A 37 5.35 10.26 -4.93
CA PHE A 37 4.13 10.74 -5.56
C PHE A 37 2.91 10.43 -4.69
N ARG A 38 2.12 11.48 -4.39
CA ARG A 38 0.92 11.42 -3.55
C ARG A 38 -0.10 12.41 -4.11
N SER A 39 -1.28 11.93 -4.47
CA SER A 39 -2.40 12.72 -4.99
C SER A 39 -3.72 11.98 -4.76
N GLU A 40 -4.82 12.48 -5.31
CA GLU A 40 -6.08 11.75 -5.42
C GLU A 40 -5.86 10.38 -6.06
N ARG A 41 -6.62 9.36 -5.63
CA ARG A 41 -6.51 7.98 -6.12
C ARG A 41 -6.59 7.92 -7.64
N ALA A 42 -7.45 8.71 -8.28
CA ALA A 42 -7.55 8.77 -9.74
C ALA A 42 -6.19 9.12 -10.39
N ASP A 43 -5.55 10.19 -9.93
CA ASP A 43 -4.25 10.62 -10.44
C ASP A 43 -3.15 9.60 -10.13
N VAL A 44 -3.18 9.01 -8.93
CA VAL A 44 -2.20 7.99 -8.53
C VAL A 44 -2.33 6.75 -9.42
N THR A 45 -3.54 6.31 -9.73
CA THR A 45 -3.74 5.18 -10.65
C THR A 45 -3.22 5.48 -12.06
N GLN A 46 -3.34 6.72 -12.53
CA GLN A 46 -2.75 7.13 -13.81
C GLN A 46 -1.22 7.19 -13.75
N HIS A 47 -0.65 7.74 -12.67
CA HIS A 47 0.79 7.79 -12.44
C HIS A 47 1.42 6.39 -12.41
N GLU A 48 0.75 5.42 -11.80
CA GLU A 48 1.26 4.06 -11.62
C GLU A 48 1.54 3.32 -12.92
N VAL A 49 0.86 3.67 -14.02
CA VAL A 49 1.08 3.09 -15.35
C VAL A 49 2.51 3.32 -15.86
N ALA A 50 3.13 4.45 -15.48
CA ALA A 50 4.48 4.83 -15.92
C ALA A 50 5.51 4.84 -14.78
N CYS A 51 5.12 4.46 -13.56
CA CYS A 51 5.99 4.55 -12.40
C CYS A 51 6.84 3.29 -12.24
N ALA A 52 8.13 3.36 -12.57
CA ALA A 52 9.08 2.25 -12.41
C ALA A 52 9.11 1.70 -10.96
N MET A 53 8.97 2.58 -9.96
CA MET A 53 8.90 2.17 -8.55
C MET A 53 7.61 1.41 -8.22
N ALA A 54 6.49 1.77 -8.84
CA ALA A 54 5.25 1.00 -8.71
C ALA A 54 5.38 -0.38 -9.37
N THR A 55 6.03 -0.45 -10.54
CA THR A 55 6.35 -1.72 -11.21
C THR A 55 7.20 -2.64 -10.34
N MET A 56 8.17 -2.09 -9.60
CA MET A 56 9.03 -2.88 -8.69
C MET A 56 8.35 -3.25 -7.37
N ALA A 57 7.33 -2.51 -6.94
CA ALA A 57 6.73 -2.64 -5.61
C ALA A 57 6.26 -4.07 -5.25
N PRO A 58 5.64 -4.87 -6.13
CA PRO A 58 5.23 -6.24 -5.81
C PRO A 58 6.41 -7.13 -5.42
N HIS A 59 7.54 -7.02 -6.12
CA HIS A 59 8.74 -7.81 -5.84
C HIS A 59 9.37 -7.43 -4.49
N PHE A 60 9.41 -6.14 -4.16
CA PHE A 60 9.89 -5.67 -2.86
C PHE A 60 9.02 -6.18 -1.71
N ARG A 61 7.68 -6.18 -1.88
CA ARG A 61 6.75 -6.72 -0.88
C ARG A 61 6.95 -8.22 -0.67
N GLU A 62 7.10 -8.97 -1.75
CA GLU A 62 7.37 -10.40 -1.68
C GLU A 62 8.71 -10.70 -1.00
N GLN A 63 9.76 -9.95 -1.36
CA GLN A 63 11.07 -10.07 -0.72
C GLN A 63 11.00 -9.75 0.78
N GLN A 64 10.34 -8.66 1.17
CA GLN A 64 10.17 -8.29 2.57
C GLN A 64 9.41 -9.38 3.34
N ALA A 65 8.29 -9.88 2.79
CA ALA A 65 7.52 -10.94 3.42
C ALA A 65 8.31 -12.25 3.56
N ARG A 66 9.22 -12.56 2.63
CA ARG A 66 10.15 -13.69 2.75
C ARG A 66 11.15 -13.47 3.88
N LEU A 67 11.75 -12.28 3.98
CA LEU A 67 12.71 -11.95 5.04
C LEU A 67 12.05 -12.04 6.42
N GLU A 68 10.86 -11.44 6.59
CA GLU A 68 10.10 -11.49 7.84
C GLU A 68 9.80 -12.95 8.28
N ARG A 69 9.44 -13.82 7.33
CA ARG A 69 9.24 -15.26 7.62
C ARG A 69 10.53 -15.97 8.04
N HIS A 70 11.65 -15.61 7.41
CA HIS A 70 12.96 -16.17 7.78
C HIS A 70 13.39 -15.70 9.18
N GLU A 71 13.24 -14.42 9.49
CA GLU A 71 13.56 -13.84 10.80
C GLU A 71 12.72 -14.47 11.91
N ALA A 72 11.39 -14.57 11.71
CA ALA A 72 10.49 -15.21 12.67
C ALA A 72 10.87 -16.67 12.98
N ARG A 73 11.44 -17.39 12.00
CA ARG A 73 11.94 -18.76 12.21
C ARG A 73 13.25 -18.80 13.01
N MET A 74 14.11 -17.81 12.84
CA MET A 74 15.45 -17.76 13.46
C MET A 74 15.43 -17.15 14.87
N GLU A 75 14.46 -16.29 15.18
CA GLU A 75 14.37 -15.58 16.47
C GLU A 75 14.39 -16.52 17.70
N PRO A 76 13.69 -17.68 17.72
CA PRO A 76 13.74 -18.60 18.85
C PRO A 76 15.09 -19.31 19.01
N LEU A 77 15.86 -19.45 17.92
CA LEU A 77 17.19 -20.07 17.95
C LEU A 77 18.22 -19.09 18.52
N ALA A 78 18.17 -17.82 18.12
CA ALA A 78 19.05 -16.78 18.64
C ALA A 78 18.92 -16.61 20.17
N ARG A 79 17.70 -16.72 20.72
CA ARG A 79 17.44 -16.61 22.16
C ARG A 79 18.01 -17.77 22.99
N LYS A 80 18.33 -18.92 22.38
CA LYS A 80 18.88 -20.09 23.11
C LYS A 80 20.41 -20.12 23.18
N VAL A 81 21.09 -19.20 22.48
CA VAL A 81 22.56 -19.17 22.35
C VAL A 81 23.17 -17.96 23.08
N GLY A 82 22.36 -17.14 23.77
CA GLY A 82 22.80 -16.12 24.72
C GLY A 82 22.33 -16.46 26.13
#